data_AF-A0A7X3GI24-F1
#
_entry.id   AF-A0A7X3GI24-F1
#
_cell.length_a   1.000
_cell.length_b   1.000
_cell.length_c   1.000
_cell.angle_alpha   90.00
_cell.angle_beta   90.00
_cell.angle_gamma   90.00
#
_symmetry.space_group_name_H-M   'P 1'
#
loop_
_entity.id
_entity.type
_entity.pdbx_description
1 polymer ?
#
loop_
_entity_poly.entity_id
_entity_poly.type
_entity_poly.pdbx_seq_one_letter_code
_entity_poly.pdbx_strand_id
1 'polypeptide(L)'
;MNRFTDEKRNRYTDFAAVESQRNDLNLEEFPEGPYGADLHPATASKSQPWRIDQQNANRFDYENHALHAGMDRDYPGEDVRGHAIPEVQDEP
;
A
#
# COMPACT_ATOMS: atom_id res chain seq x y z
N MET A 1 18.35 -4.06 8.96
CA MET A 1 17.41 -3.06 9.52
C MET A 1 15.98 -3.55 9.30
N ASN A 2 15.07 -3.29 10.24
CA ASN A 2 13.65 -3.59 10.04
C ASN A 2 13.13 -2.77 8.85
N ARG A 3 12.53 -3.44 7.86
CA ARG A 3 11.99 -2.83 6.65
C ARG A 3 10.72 -2.00 6.93
N PHE A 4 10.14 -2.18 8.12
CA PHE A 4 8.89 -1.55 8.54
C PHE A 4 9.01 -0.82 9.88
N THR A 5 8.14 0.17 10.08
CA THR A 5 7.98 0.89 11.36
C THR A 5 7.48 -0.07 12.45
N ASP A 6 8.13 -0.03 13.62
CA ASP A 6 7.67 -0.74 14.82
C ASP A 6 6.52 0.03 15.48
N GLU A 7 5.30 -0.49 15.36
CA GLU A 7 4.08 0.10 15.91
C GLU A 7 3.36 -0.93 16.80
N LYS A 8 2.81 -0.48 17.93
CA LYS A 8 2.05 -1.33 18.85
C LYS A 8 0.71 -1.72 18.21
N ARG A 9 0.64 -2.93 17.65
CA ARG A 9 -0.59 -3.50 17.09
C ARG A 9 -1.47 -4.07 18.19
N ASN A 10 -2.63 -3.47 18.41
CA ASN A 10 -3.69 -4.04 19.22
C ASN A 10 -4.88 -4.40 18.31
N ARG A 11 -5.71 -5.34 18.75
CA ARG A 11 -6.97 -5.68 18.06
C ARG A 11 -7.93 -4.49 17.97
N TYR A 12 -7.82 -3.56 18.91
CA TYR A 12 -8.62 -2.33 18.97
C TYR A 12 -7.69 -1.16 19.25
N THR A 13 -7.15 -0.55 18.20
CA THR A 13 -6.38 0.69 18.30
C THR A 13 -7.28 1.89 18.03
N ASP A 14 -7.92 1.90 16.86
CA ASP A 14 -8.79 2.98 16.36
C ASP A 14 -9.98 2.42 15.56
N PHE A 15 -10.82 3.31 15.03
CA PHE A 15 -11.92 2.93 14.13
C PHE A 15 -11.39 2.38 12.80
N ALA A 16 -12.05 1.36 12.26
CA ALA A 16 -11.65 0.69 11.02
C ALA A 16 -11.50 1.67 9.83
N ALA A 17 -12.36 2.68 9.74
CA ALA A 17 -12.28 3.70 8.69
C ALA A 17 -11.03 4.59 8.80
N VAL A 18 -10.59 4.90 10.02
CA VAL A 18 -9.37 5.70 10.27
C VAL A 18 -8.14 4.88 9.90
N GLU A 19 -8.12 3.61 10.28
CA GLU A 19 -7.00 2.72 9.96
C GLU A 19 -6.91 2.41 8.47
N SER A 20 -8.04 2.25 7.77
CA SER A 20 -8.06 2.12 6.29
C SER A 20 -7.50 3.38 5.63
N GLN A 21 -7.99 4.58 5.94
CA GLN A 21 -7.46 5.83 5.37
C GLN A 21 -5.96 6.03 5.63
N ARG A 22 -5.46 5.52 6.75
CA ARG A 22 -4.06 5.61 7.14
C ARG A 22 -3.15 4.62 6.38
N ASN A 23 -3.69 3.48 5.99
CA ASN A 23 -2.95 2.37 5.39
C ASN A 23 -3.13 2.27 3.88
N ASP A 24 -4.25 2.74 3.34
CA ASP A 24 -4.53 2.75 1.90
C ASP A 24 -3.79 3.90 1.21
N LEU A 25 -2.88 3.55 0.33
CA LEU A 25 -2.05 4.49 -0.42
C LEU A 25 -2.79 4.93 -1.67
N ASN A 26 -2.81 6.24 -1.89
CA ASN A 26 -3.25 6.81 -3.15
C ASN A 26 -2.12 6.75 -4.17
N LEU A 27 -2.49 6.49 -5.42
CA LEU A 27 -1.57 6.55 -6.55
C LEU A 27 -1.27 8.01 -6.87
N GLU A 28 0.01 8.36 -6.91
CA GLU A 28 0.48 9.65 -7.36
C GLU A 28 0.65 9.61 -8.89
N GLU A 29 -0.08 10.48 -9.60
CA GLU A 29 -0.07 10.53 -11.06
C GLU A 29 1.00 11.47 -11.64
N PHE A 30 1.55 12.35 -10.80
CA PHE A 30 2.48 13.38 -11.23
C PHE A 30 3.88 13.15 -10.66
N PRO A 31 4.92 13.43 -11.45
CA PRO A 31 6.27 13.51 -10.92
C PRO A 31 6.33 14.58 -9.82
N GLU A 32 7.05 14.24 -8.77
CA GLU A 32 7.39 15.16 -7.69
C GLU A 32 8.21 16.34 -8.24
N GLY A 33 7.96 17.55 -7.75
CA GLY A 33 8.84 18.71 -7.92
C GLY A 33 8.52 19.69 -9.05
N PRO A 34 9.42 20.69 -9.28
CA PRO A 34 9.16 21.78 -10.21
C PRO A 34 9.23 21.30 -11.67
N TYR A 35 8.30 21.80 -12.49
CA TYR A 35 8.25 21.51 -13.92
C TYR A 35 9.58 21.87 -14.62
N GLY A 36 10.18 20.90 -15.31
CA GLY A 36 11.41 21.08 -16.10
C GLY A 36 12.73 20.88 -15.36
N ALA A 37 12.73 20.30 -14.15
CA ALA A 37 13.97 19.95 -13.46
C ALA A 37 14.68 18.74 -14.10
N ASP A 38 16.01 18.82 -14.26
CA ASP A 38 16.86 17.69 -14.64
C ASP A 38 16.88 16.68 -13.48
N LEU A 39 16.13 15.58 -13.65
CA LEU A 39 16.04 14.40 -12.78
C LEU A 39 16.22 14.66 -11.28
N HIS A 40 15.11 14.50 -10.55
CA HIS A 40 15.14 14.44 -9.11
C HIS A 40 16.19 13.42 -8.65
N PRO A 41 17.03 13.75 -7.65
CA PRO A 41 17.79 12.72 -6.94
C PRO A 41 16.80 11.64 -6.52
N ALA A 42 17.24 10.39 -6.34
CA ALA A 42 16.40 9.31 -5.81
C ALA A 42 16.00 9.58 -4.34
N THR A 43 15.31 10.69 -4.10
CA THR A 43 14.58 10.96 -2.89
C THR A 43 13.46 9.96 -2.84
N ALA A 44 13.38 9.25 -1.71
CA ALA A 44 12.27 8.36 -1.46
C ALA A 44 10.97 9.14 -1.67
N SER A 45 10.05 8.61 -2.48
CA SER A 45 8.69 9.12 -2.68
C SER A 45 7.87 9.20 -1.38
N LYS A 46 8.48 8.83 -0.25
CA LYS A 46 7.84 8.84 1.05
C LYS A 46 8.82 9.32 2.11
N SER A 47 8.35 10.28 2.91
CA SER A 47 9.11 10.86 4.03
C SER A 47 9.17 9.95 5.27
N GLN A 48 8.32 8.91 5.33
CA GLN A 48 8.19 8.01 6.47
C GLN A 48 8.44 6.55 6.05
N PRO A 49 8.98 5.70 6.94
CA PRO A 49 9.15 4.28 6.65
C PRO A 49 7.82 3.59 6.34
N TRP A 50 7.90 2.43 5.70
CA TRP A 50 6.73 1.62 5.37
C TRP A 50 6.09 1.03 6.62
N ARG A 51 4.76 1.00 6.68
CA ARG A 51 4.02 0.20 7.66
C ARG A 51 3.71 -1.16 7.07
N ILE A 52 3.58 -2.17 7.92
CA ILE A 52 3.25 -3.53 7.46
C ILE A 52 1.81 -3.59 6.90
N ASP A 53 0.89 -2.77 7.40
CA ASP A 53 -0.51 -2.74 6.91
C ASP A 53 -0.70 -1.86 5.67
N GLN A 54 0.32 -1.12 5.25
CA GLN A 54 0.18 -0.21 4.11
C GLN A 54 0.04 -0.98 2.81
N GLN A 55 -0.93 -0.57 2.00
CA GLN A 55 -1.27 -1.24 0.74
C GLN A 55 -1.65 -0.24 -0.34
N ASN A 56 -1.41 -0.59 -1.60
CA ASN A 56 -1.86 0.20 -2.74
C ASN A 56 -3.37 -0.03 -2.97
N ALA A 57 -4.13 1.05 -3.13
CA ALA A 57 -5.54 0.98 -3.51
C ALA A 57 -5.68 0.37 -4.92
N ASN A 58 -6.06 -0.90 -5.01
CA ASN A 58 -6.33 -1.53 -6.32
C ASN A 58 -7.66 -1.01 -6.85
N ARG A 59 -7.69 -0.65 -8.14
CA ARG A 59 -8.92 -0.22 -8.83
C ARG A 59 -9.84 -1.40 -9.19
N PHE A 60 -9.33 -2.63 -9.11
CA PHE A 60 -10.04 -3.85 -9.54
C PHE A 60 -10.45 -4.78 -8.38
N ASP A 61 -10.06 -4.45 -7.16
CA ASP A 61 -10.37 -5.23 -5.95
C ASP A 61 -11.70 -4.76 -5.33
N TYR A 62 -12.16 -5.46 -4.30
CA TYR A 62 -13.35 -5.13 -3.53
C TYR A 62 -13.20 -3.79 -2.81
N GLU A 63 -14.22 -2.93 -2.92
CA GLU A 63 -14.29 -1.67 -2.18
C GLU A 63 -14.28 -1.89 -0.65
N ASN A 64 -14.91 -2.98 -0.19
CA ASN A 64 -14.95 -3.34 1.23
C ASN A 64 -14.26 -4.69 1.47
N HIS A 65 -12.95 -4.63 1.70
CA HIS A 65 -12.13 -5.81 1.99
C HIS A 65 -12.56 -6.53 3.26
N ALA A 66 -13.04 -5.83 4.28
CA ALA A 66 -13.45 -6.46 5.54
C ALA A 66 -14.65 -7.39 5.36
N LEU A 67 -15.61 -6.99 4.52
CA LEU A 67 -16.79 -7.80 4.21
C LEU A 67 -16.46 -8.99 3.29
N HIS A 68 -15.49 -8.83 2.41
CA HIS A 68 -15.10 -9.83 1.40
C HIS A 68 -13.80 -10.56 1.77
N ALA A 69 -13.37 -10.48 3.03
CA ALA A 69 -12.14 -11.11 3.48
C ALA A 69 -12.23 -12.64 3.31
N GLY A 70 -11.24 -13.21 2.59
CA GLY A 70 -11.20 -14.65 2.30
C GLY A 70 -12.15 -15.10 1.19
N MET A 71 -12.73 -14.16 0.45
CA MET A 71 -13.46 -14.42 -0.79
C MET A 71 -12.65 -13.88 -1.97
N ASP A 72 -12.35 -14.75 -2.91
CA ASP A 72 -11.78 -14.34 -4.19
C ASP A 72 -12.94 -13.96 -5.14
N ARG A 73 -12.72 -12.97 -6.01
CA ARG A 73 -13.69 -12.61 -7.03
C ARG A 73 -13.61 -13.62 -8.15
N ASP A 74 -14.72 -14.27 -8.46
CA ASP A 74 -14.79 -15.19 -9.61
C ASP A 74 -14.79 -14.40 -10.94
N TYR A 75 -13.64 -13.80 -11.28
CA TYR A 75 -13.42 -13.00 -12.47
C TYR A 75 -12.10 -13.41 -13.14
N PRO A 76 -12.09 -13.70 -14.46
CA PRO A 76 -10.89 -14.13 -15.16
C PRO A 76 -9.84 -13.02 -15.18
N GLY A 77 -8.65 -13.32 -14.65
CA GLY A 77 -7.54 -12.38 -14.52
C GLY A 77 -7.55 -11.56 -13.24
N GLU A 78 -8.26 -12.00 -12.20
CA GLU A 78 -8.14 -11.42 -10.87
C GLU A 78 -6.74 -11.65 -10.28
N ASP A 79 -6.14 -10.57 -9.78
CA ASP A 79 -4.96 -10.63 -8.93
C ASP A 79 -5.37 -11.06 -7.52
N VAL A 80 -5.15 -12.34 -7.17
CA VAL A 80 -5.41 -12.84 -5.82
C VAL A 80 -4.45 -12.18 -4.84
N ARG A 81 -4.95 -11.25 -4.03
CA ARG A 81 -4.18 -10.62 -2.95
C ARG A 81 -4.08 -11.55 -1.74
N GLY A 82 -3.31 -12.63 -1.87
CA GLY A 82 -2.79 -13.34 -0.70
C GLY A 82 -1.83 -12.42 0.07
N HIS A 83 -1.65 -12.65 1.39
CA HIS A 83 -0.62 -12.02 2.24
C HIS A 83 0.83 -12.35 1.80
N ALA A 84 1.07 -12.56 0.51
CA ALA A 84 2.39 -12.57 -0.07
C ALA A 84 3.03 -11.23 0.24
N ILE A 85 3.97 -11.27 1.18
CA ILE A 85 5.04 -10.27 1.33
C ILE A 85 5.38 -9.83 -0.09
N PRO A 86 5.29 -8.53 -0.45
CA PRO A 86 5.50 -8.10 -1.82
C PRO A 86 6.83 -8.68 -2.28
N GLU A 87 6.76 -9.60 -3.24
CA GLU A 87 7.94 -10.21 -3.82
C GLU A 87 8.72 -9.06 -4.44
N VAL A 88 9.89 -8.86 -3.86
CA VAL A 88 10.77 -7.75 -4.15
C VAL A 88 11.10 -7.84 -5.63
N GLN A 89 10.60 -6.91 -6.44
CA GLN A 89 11.18 -6.62 -7.75
C GLN A 89 12.51 -5.88 -7.53
N ASP A 90 13.46 -6.51 -6.81
CA ASP A 90 14.88 -6.20 -6.92
C ASP A 90 15.44 -7.31 -7.80
N GLU A 91 15.59 -7.04 -9.09
CA GLU A 91 16.72 -7.48 -9.93
C GLU A 91 16.68 -6.66 -11.24
N PRO A 92 17.85 -6.31 -11.78
CA PRO A 92 18.58 -5.03 -11.66
C PRO A 92 18.00 -3.83 -12.44
#